data_AF-A0A964XS05-F1
#
_entry.id   AF-A0A964XS05-F1
#
_cell.length_a   1.000
_cell.length_b   1.000
_cell.length_c   1.000
_cell.angle_alpha   90.00
_cell.angle_beta   90.00
_cell.angle_gamma   90.00
#
_symmetry.space_group_name_H-M   'P 1'
#
loop_
_entity.id
_entity.type
_entity.pdbx_description
1 polymer ?
#
loop_
_entity_poly.entity_id
_entity_poly.type
_entity_poly.pdbx_seq_one_letter_code
_entity_poly.pdbx_strand_id
1 'polypeptide(L)'
;MGAFANVQDARIAKTHAFFRSPRAFVETLAEDIAALVRKAERAGMEACVRLNGTSDLPWENLGGETGVPLMRRFPALRFYDYTKSPARVRAFLAGRLPPNYSLTFSRSECNGETALELAAEGANVACVFATKKGDALPKKWGGRPVIDGDTHDLRFLDKRGRIVGLRAKGKAKKDESGFVIHQEGGST
;
A
#
# COMPACT_ATOMS: atom_id res chain seq x y z
N MET A 1 -10.43 -7.07 -7.77
CA MET A 1 -9.84 -8.39 -8.08
C MET A 1 -8.98 -8.28 -9.35
N GLY A 2 -7.96 -9.13 -9.55
CA GLY A 2 -7.15 -9.13 -10.78
C GLY A 2 -7.97 -9.57 -12.01
N ALA A 3 -7.57 -9.21 -13.22
CA ALA A 3 -8.35 -9.52 -14.43
C ALA A 3 -8.21 -10.98 -14.92
N PHE A 4 -7.11 -11.65 -14.56
CA PHE A 4 -6.80 -13.02 -15.01
C PHE A 4 -7.28 -14.07 -14.01
N ALA A 5 -7.91 -15.15 -14.50
CA ALA A 5 -8.51 -16.20 -13.67
C ALA A 5 -7.49 -16.88 -12.76
N ASN A 6 -6.33 -17.28 -13.29
CA ASN A 6 -5.25 -17.88 -12.50
C ASN A 6 -4.78 -17.01 -11.32
N VAL A 7 -4.77 -15.67 -11.50
CA VAL A 7 -4.44 -14.73 -10.44
C VAL A 7 -5.58 -14.64 -9.41
N GLN A 8 -6.84 -14.74 -9.84
CA GLN A 8 -7.99 -14.78 -8.93
C GLN A 8 -7.99 -16.07 -8.10
N ASP A 9 -7.79 -17.23 -8.73
CA ASP A 9 -7.75 -18.53 -8.07
C ASP A 9 -6.63 -18.61 -7.02
N ALA A 10 -5.43 -18.14 -7.37
CA ALA A 10 -4.33 -18.06 -6.43
C ALA A 10 -4.64 -17.16 -5.22
N ARG A 11 -5.38 -16.05 -5.41
CA ARG A 11 -5.81 -15.16 -4.32
C ARG A 11 -6.88 -15.81 -3.45
N ILE A 12 -7.82 -16.52 -4.06
CA ILE A 12 -8.87 -17.27 -3.36
C ILE A 12 -8.22 -18.36 -2.50
N ALA A 13 -7.30 -19.14 -3.08
CA ALA A 13 -6.55 -20.17 -2.36
C ALA A 13 -5.75 -19.59 -1.17
N LYS A 14 -5.03 -18.48 -1.37
CA LYS A 14 -4.32 -17.80 -0.28
C LYS A 14 -5.25 -17.29 0.80
N THR A 15 -6.40 -16.74 0.41
CA THR A 15 -7.45 -16.31 1.36
C THR A 15 -7.93 -17.49 2.19
N HIS A 16 -8.29 -18.62 1.55
CA HIS A 16 -8.71 -19.82 2.28
C HIS A 16 -7.61 -20.37 3.18
N ALA A 17 -6.36 -20.42 2.72
CA ALA A 17 -5.24 -20.88 3.53
C ALA A 17 -5.06 -20.01 4.78
N PHE A 18 -5.10 -18.68 4.63
CA PHE A 18 -5.01 -17.75 5.75
C PHE A 18 -6.15 -17.95 6.75
N PHE A 19 -7.40 -18.09 6.30
CA PHE A 19 -8.53 -18.30 7.21
C PHE A 19 -8.55 -19.68 7.88
N ARG A 20 -8.06 -20.73 7.20
CA ARG A 20 -7.99 -22.09 7.78
C ARG A 20 -6.93 -22.18 8.87
N SER A 21 -5.76 -21.59 8.65
CA SER A 21 -4.68 -21.59 9.63
C SER A 21 -3.83 -20.32 9.50
N PRO A 22 -4.21 -19.22 10.18
CA PRO A 22 -3.49 -17.96 10.09
C PRO A 22 -2.03 -18.08 10.55
N ARG A 23 -1.78 -18.90 11.56
CA ARG A 23 -0.43 -19.10 12.11
C ARG A 23 0.48 -19.81 11.10
N ALA A 24 0.02 -20.94 10.57
CA ALA A 24 0.78 -21.69 9.56
C ALA A 24 0.99 -20.85 8.28
N PHE A 25 -0.01 -20.07 7.87
CA PHE A 25 0.13 -19.18 6.71
C PHE A 25 1.26 -18.16 6.90
N VAL A 26 1.37 -17.56 8.08
CA VAL A 26 2.44 -16.60 8.39
C VAL A 26 3.81 -17.29 8.40
N GLU A 27 3.90 -18.55 8.82
CA GLU A 27 5.16 -19.31 8.75
C GLU A 27 5.57 -19.59 7.30
N THR A 28 4.66 -20.09 6.46
CA THR A 28 4.93 -20.26 5.03
C THR A 28 5.34 -18.94 4.37
N LEU A 29 4.68 -17.84 4.72
CA LEU A 29 5.04 -16.51 4.24
C LEU A 29 6.45 -16.08 4.71
N ALA A 30 6.85 -16.42 5.94
CA ALA A 30 8.18 -16.13 6.44
C ALA A 30 9.26 -16.92 5.65
N GLU A 31 8.99 -18.17 5.30
CA GLU A 31 9.88 -18.98 4.44
C GLU A 31 10.03 -18.38 3.04
N ASP A 32 8.92 -17.94 2.43
CA ASP A 32 8.90 -17.26 1.14
C ASP A 32 9.72 -15.95 1.18
N ILE A 33 9.59 -15.17 2.25
CA ILE A 33 10.36 -13.93 2.46
C ILE A 33 11.85 -14.25 2.61
N ALA A 34 12.21 -15.27 3.38
CA ALA A 34 13.61 -15.68 3.52
C ALA A 34 14.21 -16.12 2.17
N ALA A 35 13.43 -16.83 1.34
CA ALA A 35 13.85 -17.21 -0.01
C ALA A 35 14.02 -15.99 -0.93
N LEU A 36 13.12 -15.00 -0.84
CA LEU A 36 13.24 -13.73 -1.57
C LEU A 36 14.51 -12.98 -1.19
N VAL A 37 14.82 -12.86 0.11
CA VAL A 37 16.03 -12.18 0.59
C VAL A 37 17.28 -12.85 0.01
N ARG A 38 17.41 -14.18 0.13
CA ARG A 38 18.54 -14.92 -0.45
C ARG A 38 18.65 -14.74 -1.96
N LYS A 39 17.52 -14.64 -2.67
CA LYS A 39 17.50 -14.41 -4.11
C LYS A 39 18.00 -13.00 -4.46
N ALA A 40 17.55 -11.99 -3.73
CA ALA A 40 17.95 -10.61 -3.94
C ALA A 40 19.46 -10.42 -3.66
N GLU A 41 19.97 -11.01 -2.57
CA GLU A 41 21.40 -11.02 -2.24
C GLU A 41 22.24 -11.61 -3.37
N ARG A 42 21.86 -12.79 -3.90
CA ARG A 42 22.57 -13.40 -5.04
C ARG A 42 22.53 -12.54 -6.31
N ALA A 43 21.51 -11.69 -6.45
CA ALA A 43 21.37 -10.77 -7.58
C ALA A 43 22.03 -9.40 -7.33
N GLY A 44 22.63 -9.16 -6.16
CA GLY A 44 23.17 -7.85 -5.80
C GLY A 44 22.09 -6.77 -5.63
N MET A 45 20.86 -7.17 -5.28
CA MET A 45 19.71 -6.28 -5.11
C MET A 45 19.23 -6.25 -3.66
N GLU A 46 18.57 -5.16 -3.27
CA GLU A 46 17.87 -5.07 -1.99
C GLU A 46 16.42 -5.56 -2.15
N ALA A 47 15.99 -6.50 -1.31
CA ALA A 47 14.61 -6.93 -1.26
C ALA A 47 13.74 -5.90 -0.50
N CYS A 48 12.49 -5.73 -0.92
CA CYS A 48 11.46 -5.05 -0.16
C CYS A 48 10.12 -5.78 -0.35
N VAL A 49 9.26 -5.71 0.66
CA VAL A 49 8.02 -6.51 0.69
C VAL A 49 6.81 -5.65 0.98
N ARG A 50 5.80 -5.79 0.11
CA ARG A 50 4.45 -5.28 0.29
C ARG A 50 3.49 -6.45 0.48
N LEU A 51 2.85 -6.51 1.64
CA LEU A 51 2.01 -7.64 2.04
C LEU A 51 0.54 -7.40 1.70
N ASN A 52 0.08 -6.16 1.85
CA ASN A 52 -1.26 -5.73 1.49
C ASN A 52 -1.32 -5.31 0.01
N GLY A 53 -1.91 -6.20 -0.79
CA GLY A 53 -2.30 -5.92 -2.18
C GLY A 53 -3.76 -5.48 -2.29
N THR A 54 -4.68 -6.41 -1.98
CA THR A 54 -6.14 -6.15 -1.95
C THR A 54 -6.74 -6.30 -0.55
N SER A 55 -5.94 -6.78 0.41
CA SER A 55 -6.26 -6.84 1.83
C SER A 55 -5.85 -5.55 2.54
N ASP A 56 -6.28 -5.39 3.79
CA ASP A 56 -5.82 -4.35 4.70
C ASP A 56 -5.59 -4.96 6.10
N LEU A 57 -4.69 -5.93 6.17
CA LEU A 57 -4.37 -6.66 7.40
C LEU A 57 -3.25 -5.96 8.19
N PRO A 58 -3.30 -5.97 9.53
CA PRO A 58 -2.25 -5.45 10.39
C PRO A 58 -1.11 -6.46 10.54
N TRP A 59 -0.36 -6.70 9.46
CA TRP A 59 0.76 -7.66 9.43
C TRP A 59 1.82 -7.42 10.50
N GLU A 60 1.97 -6.18 10.97
CA GLU A 60 2.81 -5.80 12.09
C GLU A 60 2.52 -6.55 13.40
N ASN A 61 1.33 -7.15 13.52
CA ASN A 61 0.88 -7.89 14.71
C ASN A 61 0.86 -9.42 14.51
N LEU A 62 1.07 -9.91 13.28
CA LEU A 62 0.92 -11.33 12.96
C LEU A 62 2.25 -12.07 13.18
N GLY A 63 2.28 -12.92 14.22
CA GLY A 63 3.49 -13.62 14.66
C GLY A 63 3.62 -15.08 14.24
N GLY A 64 2.64 -15.62 13.52
CA GLY A 64 2.69 -17.02 13.07
C GLY A 64 2.68 -18.03 14.21
N GLU A 65 3.33 -19.16 13.98
CA GLU A 65 3.50 -20.22 14.99
C GLU A 65 4.54 -19.83 16.04
N THR A 66 5.55 -19.06 15.64
CA THR A 66 6.60 -18.57 16.57
C THR A 66 6.08 -17.55 17.58
N GLY A 67 4.93 -16.91 17.31
CA GLY A 67 4.42 -15.78 18.09
C GLY A 67 5.21 -14.48 17.93
N VAL A 68 6.32 -14.49 17.18
CA VAL A 68 7.15 -13.31 16.92
C VAL A 68 6.64 -12.60 15.67
N PRO A 69 6.21 -11.32 15.76
CA PRO A 69 5.69 -10.59 14.61
C PRO A 69 6.60 -10.66 13.39
N LEU A 70 6.00 -10.88 12.21
CA LEU A 70 6.73 -11.15 10.96
C LEU A 70 7.84 -10.12 10.67
N MET A 71 7.56 -8.83 10.85
CA MET A 71 8.53 -7.76 10.57
C MET A 71 9.73 -7.76 11.52
N ARG A 72 9.58 -8.29 12.76
CA ARG A 72 10.70 -8.44 13.70
C ARG A 72 11.62 -9.60 13.35
N ARG A 73 11.13 -10.59 12.60
CA ARG A 73 11.95 -11.71 12.11
C ARG A 73 12.90 -11.28 10.99
N PHE A 74 12.61 -10.16 10.30
CA PHE A 74 13.40 -9.63 9.19
C PHE A 74 13.77 -8.15 9.41
N PRO A 75 14.59 -7.82 10.43
CA PRO A 75 14.84 -6.43 10.83
C PRO A 75 15.54 -5.59 9.75
N ALA A 76 16.33 -6.22 8.88
CA ALA A 76 17.02 -5.55 7.78
C ALA A 76 16.13 -5.36 6.52
N LEU A 77 14.99 -6.06 6.44
CA LEU A 77 14.11 -6.01 5.28
C LEU A 77 13.15 -4.84 5.37
N ARG A 78 13.02 -4.06 4.30
CA ARG A 78 12.01 -2.99 4.21
C ARG A 78 10.64 -3.56 3.90
N PHE A 79 9.70 -3.34 4.81
CA PHE A 79 8.28 -3.57 4.59
C PHE A 79 7.58 -2.25 4.29
N TYR A 80 6.59 -2.29 3.42
CA TYR A 80 5.74 -1.13 3.17
C TYR A 80 4.35 -1.57 2.71
N ASP A 81 3.33 -0.79 3.02
CA ASP A 81 1.95 -1.12 2.64
C ASP A 81 1.08 0.11 2.42
N TYR A 82 -0.07 -0.16 1.82
CA TYR A 82 -1.18 0.78 1.72
C TYR A 82 -2.26 0.34 2.70
N THR A 83 -2.86 1.29 3.40
CA THR A 83 -3.96 1.02 4.34
C THR A 83 -5.04 2.10 4.23
N LYS A 84 -6.29 1.72 4.43
CA LYS A 84 -7.41 2.66 4.61
C LYS A 84 -7.65 2.99 6.08
N SER A 85 -6.85 2.44 7.01
CA SER A 85 -7.00 2.65 8.46
C SER A 85 -6.28 3.93 8.92
N PRO A 86 -7.01 4.97 9.37
CA PRO A 86 -6.38 6.18 9.89
C PRO A 86 -5.59 5.91 11.18
N ALA A 87 -6.10 5.02 12.04
CA ALA A 87 -5.46 4.64 13.29
C ALA A 87 -4.07 4.03 13.06
N ARG A 88 -3.93 3.16 12.06
CA ARG A 88 -2.63 2.55 11.72
C ARG A 88 -1.65 3.57 11.17
N VAL A 89 -2.11 4.49 10.31
CA VAL A 89 -1.25 5.58 9.80
C VAL A 89 -0.79 6.49 10.92
N ARG A 90 -1.67 6.87 11.86
CA ARG A 90 -1.29 7.68 13.02
C ARG A 90 -0.30 6.95 13.93
N ALA A 91 -0.47 5.64 14.14
CA ALA A 91 0.50 4.83 14.86
C ALA A 91 1.87 4.81 14.15
N PHE A 92 1.89 4.72 12.82
CA PHE A 92 3.11 4.81 12.02
C PHE A 92 3.79 6.17 12.17
N LEU A 93 3.05 7.28 12.03
CA LEU A 93 3.57 8.63 12.18
C LEU A 93 4.13 8.88 13.59
N ALA A 94 3.49 8.30 14.61
CA ALA A 94 3.93 8.35 16.01
C ALA A 94 5.10 7.38 16.34
N GLY A 95 5.65 6.66 15.35
CA GLY A 95 6.76 5.73 15.57
C GLY A 95 6.40 4.49 16.39
N ARG A 96 5.11 4.13 16.46
CA ARG A 96 4.61 2.97 17.24
C ARG A 96 4.58 1.66 16.44
N LEU A 97 4.86 1.71 15.14
CA LEU A 97 5.01 0.53 14.29
C LEU A 97 6.48 0.11 14.17
N PRO A 98 6.79 -1.13 13.72
CA PRO A 98 8.17 -1.56 13.51
C PRO A 98 8.98 -0.57 12.65
N PRO A 99 10.26 -0.29 12.99
CA PRO A 99 11.06 0.75 12.32
C PRO A 99 11.38 0.44 10.85
N ASN A 100 11.26 -0.83 10.46
CA ASN A 100 11.41 -1.31 9.09
C ASN A 100 10.08 -1.33 8.30
N TYR A 101 9.00 -0.73 8.83
CA TYR A 101 7.69 -0.68 8.17
C TYR A 101 7.28 0.76 7.81
N SER A 102 6.65 0.93 6.65
CA SER A 102 6.15 2.23 6.18
C SER A 102 4.73 2.11 5.63
N LEU A 103 3.84 3.02 6.05
CA LEU A 103 2.45 3.04 5.62
C LEU A 103 2.14 4.25 4.74
N THR A 104 1.43 3.98 3.65
CA THR A 104 0.78 4.99 2.80
C THR A 104 -0.73 4.89 3.00
N PHE A 105 -1.41 6.01 3.27
CA PHE A 105 -2.86 5.99 3.36
C PHE A 105 -3.47 5.82 1.97
N SER A 106 -4.44 4.93 1.82
CA SER A 106 -5.17 4.72 0.57
C SER A 106 -6.48 5.48 0.63
N ARG A 107 -6.62 6.50 -0.22
CA ARG A 107 -7.90 7.19 -0.38
C ARG A 107 -8.93 6.25 -1.02
N SER A 108 -10.18 6.38 -0.60
CA SER A 108 -11.38 5.77 -1.14
C SER A 108 -12.49 6.81 -1.24
N GLU A 109 -13.58 6.43 -1.88
CA GLU A 109 -14.79 7.23 -2.09
C GLU A 109 -15.30 7.91 -0.81
N CYS A 110 -15.18 7.25 0.34
CA CYS A 110 -15.74 7.68 1.62
C CYS A 110 -14.75 8.32 2.61
N ASN A 111 -13.47 8.47 2.28
CA ASN A 111 -12.46 8.92 3.25
C ASN A 111 -11.61 10.13 2.79
N GLY A 112 -12.15 10.94 1.87
CA GLY A 112 -11.44 12.08 1.27
C GLY A 112 -10.96 13.13 2.28
N GLU A 113 -11.80 13.50 3.24
CA GLU A 113 -11.44 14.46 4.30
C GLU A 113 -10.31 13.93 5.17
N THR A 114 -10.45 12.70 5.67
CA THR A 114 -9.42 12.02 6.46
C THR A 114 -8.10 11.85 5.70
N ALA A 115 -8.16 11.64 4.38
CA ALA A 115 -6.98 11.64 3.53
C ALA A 115 -6.23 12.98 3.59
N LEU A 116 -6.95 14.11 3.52
CA LEU A 116 -6.33 15.44 3.59
C LEU A 116 -5.78 15.74 4.99
N GLU A 117 -6.50 15.36 6.04
CA GLU A 117 -6.02 15.46 7.43
C GLU A 117 -4.72 14.68 7.63
N LEU A 118 -4.68 13.40 7.25
CA LEU A 118 -3.50 12.56 7.41
C LEU A 118 -2.33 13.05 6.55
N ALA A 119 -2.60 13.53 5.33
CA ALA A 119 -1.59 14.22 4.53
C ALA A 119 -1.02 15.41 5.31
N ALA A 120 -1.89 16.16 6.01
CA ALA A 120 -1.48 17.28 6.85
C ALA A 120 -0.66 16.93 8.07
N GLU A 121 -0.94 15.78 8.68
CA GLU A 121 -0.13 15.16 9.73
C GLU A 121 1.20 14.58 9.20
N GLY A 122 1.43 14.57 7.88
CA GLY A 122 2.68 14.14 7.24
C GLY A 122 2.65 12.75 6.61
N ALA A 123 1.48 12.11 6.53
CA ALA A 123 1.33 10.85 5.80
C ALA A 123 1.46 11.07 4.28
N ASN A 124 1.96 10.06 3.58
CA ASN A 124 1.77 9.96 2.14
C ASN A 124 0.39 9.35 1.87
N VAL A 125 -0.31 9.88 0.88
CA VAL A 125 -1.70 9.51 0.57
C VAL A 125 -1.84 9.15 -0.89
N ALA A 126 -2.23 7.92 -1.18
CA ALA A 126 -2.47 7.44 -2.52
C ALA A 126 -3.88 7.80 -3.00
N CYS A 127 -3.95 8.46 -4.15
CA CYS A 127 -5.18 8.95 -4.75
C CYS A 127 -5.24 8.54 -6.23
N VAL A 128 -6.38 8.03 -6.67
CA VAL A 128 -6.60 7.72 -8.09
C VAL A 128 -7.28 8.90 -8.77
N PHE A 129 -6.70 9.39 -9.86
CA PHE A 129 -7.20 10.52 -10.64
C PHE A 129 -7.75 10.07 -11.99
N ALA A 130 -8.75 10.80 -12.48
CA ALA A 130 -9.31 10.65 -13.83
C ALA A 130 -8.36 11.18 -14.93
N THR A 131 -7.04 11.04 -14.73
CA THR A 131 -6.00 11.41 -15.68
C THR A 131 -5.74 10.25 -16.63
N LYS A 132 -5.68 10.50 -17.95
CA LYS A 132 -5.42 9.44 -18.93
C LYS A 132 -3.97 8.97 -18.83
N LYS A 133 -3.72 7.73 -19.27
CA LYS A 133 -2.35 7.18 -19.36
C LYS A 133 -1.52 8.07 -20.31
N GLY A 134 -0.35 8.52 -19.85
CA GLY A 134 0.53 9.40 -20.60
C GLY A 134 0.33 10.88 -20.27
N ASP A 135 -0.82 11.26 -19.75
CA ASP A 135 -1.08 12.65 -19.35
C ASP A 135 -0.44 12.95 -17.99
N ALA A 136 -0.10 14.22 -17.79
CA ALA A 136 0.42 14.71 -16.52
C ALA A 136 -0.66 14.64 -15.44
N LEU A 137 -0.31 14.10 -14.27
CA LEU A 137 -1.14 14.19 -13.08
C LEU A 137 -1.29 15.67 -12.65
N PRO A 138 -2.38 16.04 -11.96
CA PRO A 138 -2.53 17.39 -11.44
C PRO A 138 -1.36 17.72 -10.51
N LYS A 139 -0.89 18.98 -10.50
CA LYS A 139 0.26 19.38 -9.67
C LYS A 139 -0.07 19.40 -8.17
N LYS A 140 -1.34 19.62 -7.83
CA LYS A 140 -1.84 19.68 -6.45
C LYS A 140 -3.22 19.05 -6.31
N TRP A 141 -3.51 18.54 -5.11
CA TRP A 141 -4.85 18.13 -4.68
C TRP A 141 -5.01 18.45 -3.20
N GLY A 142 -6.11 19.11 -2.81
CA GLY A 142 -6.32 19.61 -1.44
C GLY A 142 -5.16 20.47 -0.91
N GLY A 143 -4.62 21.34 -1.76
CA GLY A 143 -3.47 22.21 -1.44
C GLY A 143 -2.10 21.51 -1.36
N ARG A 144 -2.06 20.18 -1.51
CA ARG A 144 -0.84 19.36 -1.34
C ARG A 144 -0.20 19.02 -2.69
N PRO A 145 1.15 18.99 -2.79
CA PRO A 145 1.82 18.55 -4.00
C PRO A 145 1.54 17.08 -4.32
N VAL A 146 1.24 16.83 -5.59
CA VAL A 146 1.04 15.49 -6.13
C VAL A 146 2.33 15.02 -6.79
N ILE A 147 2.71 13.78 -6.52
CA ILE A 147 3.83 13.08 -7.17
C ILE A 147 3.30 11.92 -8.01
N ASP A 148 4.07 11.51 -9.01
CA ASP A 148 3.68 10.42 -9.90
C ASP A 148 3.95 9.04 -9.28
N GLY A 149 2.88 8.44 -8.77
CA GLY A 149 2.91 7.11 -8.16
C GLY A 149 3.01 5.95 -9.15
N ASP A 150 2.87 6.19 -10.46
CA ASP A 150 2.99 5.14 -11.48
C ASP A 150 4.46 4.83 -11.85
N THR A 151 5.42 5.64 -11.39
CA THR A 151 6.86 5.50 -11.71
C THR A 151 7.51 4.30 -11.02
N HIS A 152 7.22 4.09 -9.74
CA HIS A 152 7.61 2.93 -8.92
C HIS A 152 6.62 2.82 -7.76
N ASP A 153 6.64 1.72 -6.98
CA ASP A 153 5.72 1.52 -5.83
C ASP A 153 6.36 1.86 -4.46
N LEU A 154 7.66 2.19 -4.43
CA LEU A 154 8.44 2.39 -3.19
C LEU A 154 8.16 3.72 -2.49
N ARG A 155 7.00 3.85 -1.84
CA ARG A 155 6.54 5.10 -1.22
C ARG A 155 7.34 5.58 -0.03
N PHE A 156 8.13 4.70 0.58
CA PHE A 156 9.03 5.05 1.68
C PHE A 156 10.25 5.88 1.21
N LEU A 157 10.48 5.98 -0.10
CA LEU A 157 11.50 6.85 -0.69
C LEU A 157 10.98 8.28 -0.94
N ASP A 158 9.66 8.45 -0.96
CA ASP A 158 9.05 9.75 -1.22
C ASP A 158 9.21 10.67 0.00
N LYS A 159 9.30 11.98 -0.24
CA LYS A 159 9.16 12.98 0.83
C LYS A 159 7.81 12.76 1.54
N ARG A 160 7.76 12.99 2.85
CA ARG A 160 6.51 12.90 3.64
C ARG A 160 5.47 13.97 3.26
N GLY A 161 4.20 13.71 3.56
CA GLY A 161 3.07 14.63 3.36
C GLY A 161 2.64 14.82 1.90
N ARG A 162 2.90 13.83 1.03
CA ARG A 162 2.61 13.93 -0.43
C ARG A 162 1.33 13.21 -0.81
N ILE A 163 0.69 13.73 -1.86
CA ILE A 163 -0.34 12.99 -2.59
C ILE A 163 0.36 12.14 -3.65
N VAL A 164 0.27 10.83 -3.52
CA VAL A 164 0.77 9.86 -4.48
C VAL A 164 -0.32 9.66 -5.53
N GLY A 165 -0.20 10.34 -6.66
CA GLY A 165 -1.18 10.28 -7.73
C GLY A 165 -1.03 9.03 -8.58
N LEU A 166 -2.14 8.34 -8.80
CA LEU A 166 -2.25 7.18 -9.67
C LEU A 166 -3.27 7.45 -10.76
N ARG A 167 -2.98 7.04 -11.99
CA ARG A 167 -3.95 7.18 -13.09
C ARG A 167 -4.98 6.06 -13.04
N ALA A 168 -6.23 6.37 -13.32
CA ALA A 168 -7.30 5.37 -13.40
C ALA A 168 -6.98 4.31 -14.49
N LYS A 169 -7.06 3.03 -14.12
CA LYS A 169 -6.77 1.88 -14.99
C LYS A 169 -7.98 0.94 -15.08
N GLY A 170 -8.13 0.27 -16.21
CA GLY A 170 -9.20 -0.71 -16.42
C GLY A 170 -10.59 -0.15 -16.13
N LYS A 171 -11.39 -0.89 -15.33
CA LYS A 171 -12.76 -0.52 -14.97
C LYS A 171 -12.85 0.82 -14.22
N ALA A 172 -11.82 1.22 -13.47
CA ALA A 172 -11.82 2.47 -12.73
C ALA A 172 -11.90 3.71 -13.65
N LYS A 173 -11.57 3.59 -14.94
CA LYS A 173 -11.75 4.71 -15.89
C LYS A 173 -13.20 5.16 -16.06
N LYS A 174 -14.16 4.30 -15.72
CA LYS A 174 -15.61 4.55 -15.78
C LYS A 174 -16.20 4.65 -14.37
N ASP A 175 -15.38 4.99 -13.39
CA ASP A 175 -15.83 5.07 -12.01
C ASP A 175 -16.70 6.31 -11.79
N GLU A 176 -17.89 6.06 -11.23
CA GLU A 176 -18.85 7.06 -10.77
C GLU A 176 -19.11 6.96 -9.26
N SER A 177 -18.47 5.99 -8.58
CA SER A 177 -18.63 5.79 -7.13
C SER A 177 -17.96 6.87 -6.29
N GLY A 178 -17.13 7.70 -6.92
CA GLY A 178 -16.29 8.68 -6.26
C GLY A 178 -14.95 8.13 -5.80
N PHE A 179 -14.57 6.89 -6.17
CA PHE A 179 -13.24 6.32 -5.93
C PHE A 179 -12.16 7.04 -6.76
N VAL A 180 -12.49 7.39 -8.01
CA VAL A 180 -11.66 8.21 -8.88
C VAL A 180 -11.97 9.68 -8.67
N ILE A 181 -10.91 10.47 -8.46
CA ILE A 181 -10.98 11.92 -8.38
C ILE A 181 -11.05 12.45 -9.80
N HIS A 182 -12.26 12.81 -10.21
CA HIS A 182 -12.49 13.71 -11.33
C HIS A 182 -12.20 15.11 -10.80
N GLN A 183 -11.21 15.80 -11.35
CA GLN A 183 -11.06 17.21 -10.99
C GLN A 183 -12.35 17.91 -11.43
N GLU A 184 -13.07 18.53 -10.49
CA GLU A 184 -14.03 19.55 -10.88
C GLU A 184 -13.26 20.58 -11.70
N GLY A 185 -13.86 21.07 -12.79
CA GLY A 185 -13.38 22.24 -13.50
C GLY A 185 -13.38 23.42 -12.54
N GLY A 186 -12.33 23.56 -11.75
CA GLY A 186 -12.08 24.67 -10.87
C GLY A 186 -11.55 25.83 -11.70
N SER A 187 -12.49 26.68 -12.10
CA SER A 187 -12.27 28.03 -12.58
C SER A 187 -11.25 28.80 -11.73
N THR A 188 -10.48 29.63 -12.45
CA THR A 188 -9.61 30.76 -12.02
C THR A 188 -8.40 30.45 -11.16
#